data_AF-A0A358QZ03-F1
#
_entry.id   AF-A0A358QZ03-F1
#
_cell.length_a   1.000
_cell.length_b   1.000
_cell.length_c   1.000
_cell.angle_alpha   90.00
_cell.angle_beta   90.00
_cell.angle_gamma   90.00
#
_symmetry.space_group_name_H-M   'P 1'
#
loop_
_entity.id
_entity.type
_entity.pdbx_description
1 polymer ?
#
loop_
_entity_poly.entity_id
_entity_poly.type
_entity_poly.pdbx_seq_one_letter_code
_entity_poly.pdbx_strand_id
1 'polypeptide(L)'
;MNIKDMVMGSSPVDLNWNSASALWNVAHYKIVGLPMMDFYLDKAEDASLKAMLSYGIDKVLIPHVERIQNMLKEKGLETPSFYQRGKIDDHQISRCVREIVKHGLLNEMTALSNVSDNNVRNLLSDIIKDDMAQMSGIIQYKKSKNWLFDPPSI
;
A
#
# COMPACT_ATOMS: atom_id res chain seq x y z
N MET A 1 -9.48 32.54 23.96
CA MET A 1 -9.54 31.81 22.69
C MET A 1 -10.99 31.83 22.22
N ASN A 2 -11.31 32.41 21.06
CA ASN A 2 -12.69 32.62 20.61
C ASN A 2 -13.13 31.45 19.70
N ILE A 3 -14.40 31.02 19.82
CA ILE A 3 -15.04 29.97 19.02
C ILE A 3 -14.93 30.22 17.51
N LYS A 4 -14.86 31.49 17.08
CA LYS A 4 -14.62 31.84 15.67
C LYS A 4 -13.27 31.30 15.14
N ASP A 5 -12.24 31.26 15.98
CA ASP A 5 -10.91 30.74 15.64
C ASP A 5 -10.88 29.20 15.62
N MET A 6 -11.80 28.54 16.34
CA MET A 6 -11.98 27.09 16.30
C MET A 6 -12.76 26.62 15.06
N VAL A 7 -13.61 27.47 14.48
CA VAL A 7 -14.49 27.12 13.36
C VAL A 7 -13.92 27.55 12.00
N MET A 8 -13.05 28.56 11.96
CA MET A 8 -12.39 29.02 10.74
C MET A 8 -10.87 28.77 10.77
N GLY A 9 -10.48 27.52 11.04
CA GLY A 9 -9.11 27.04 10.90
C GLY A 9 -8.64 27.05 9.45
N SER A 10 -8.42 28.23 8.89
CA SER A 10 -7.61 28.46 7.71
C SER A 10 -6.15 28.54 8.17
N SER A 11 -5.61 27.40 8.57
CA SER A 11 -4.18 27.16 8.64
C SER A 11 -3.90 26.01 7.68
N PRO A 12 -2.94 26.11 6.74
CA PRO A 12 -2.58 24.96 5.92
C PRO A 12 -2.11 23.91 6.92
N VAL A 13 -2.83 22.78 7.03
CA VAL A 13 -2.47 21.72 7.98
C VAL A 13 -1.00 21.41 7.76
N ASP A 14 -0.15 21.77 8.71
CA ASP A 14 1.25 21.41 8.65
C ASP A 14 1.31 19.89 8.69
N LEU A 15 1.78 19.31 7.60
CA LEU A 15 1.80 17.88 7.39
C LEU A 15 2.88 17.31 8.30
N ASN A 16 2.49 16.88 9.51
CA ASN A 16 3.39 16.20 10.41
C ASN A 16 3.87 14.86 9.81
N TRP A 17 4.96 14.32 10.35
CA TRP A 17 5.57 13.09 9.84
C TRP A 17 4.63 11.89 9.80
N ASN A 18 3.70 11.76 10.76
CA ASN A 18 2.75 10.65 10.78
C ASN A 18 1.76 10.78 9.63
N SER A 19 1.25 11.98 9.37
CA SER A 19 0.36 12.26 8.24
C SER A 19 1.08 12.08 6.90
N ALA A 20 2.33 12.53 6.78
CA ALA A 20 3.15 12.33 5.60
C ALA A 20 3.41 10.83 5.31
N SER A 21 3.82 10.09 6.33
CA SER A 21 4.05 8.64 6.24
C SER A 21 2.77 7.88 5.89
N ALA A 22 1.63 8.24 6.50
CA ALA A 22 0.34 7.64 6.18
C ALA A 22 -0.05 7.87 4.72
N LEU A 23 0.06 9.12 4.23
CA LEU A 23 -0.21 9.45 2.83
C LEU A 23 0.71 8.69 1.88
N TRP A 24 2.01 8.68 2.17
CA TRP A 24 2.99 7.95 1.37
C TRP A 24 2.66 6.45 1.31
N ASN A 25 2.32 5.84 2.44
CA ASN A 25 1.96 4.42 2.51
C ASN A 25 0.69 4.10 1.69
N VAL A 26 -0.31 4.98 1.72
CA VAL A 26 -1.53 4.84 0.90
C VAL A 26 -1.21 4.93 -0.58
N ALA A 27 -0.39 5.90 -0.99
CA ALA A 27 0.03 6.04 -2.39
C ALA A 27 0.86 4.82 -2.84
N HIS A 28 1.80 4.37 -2.00
CA HIS A 28 2.62 3.19 -2.25
C HIS A 28 1.78 1.93 -2.44
N TYR A 29 0.83 1.66 -1.54
CA TYR A 29 -0.08 0.51 -1.64
C TYR A 29 -0.85 0.52 -2.97
N LYS A 30 -1.40 1.68 -3.35
CA LYS A 30 -2.12 1.84 -4.63
C LYS A 30 -1.22 1.58 -5.83
N ILE A 31 0.01 2.10 -5.81
CA ILE A 31 1.00 1.88 -6.87
C ILE A 31 1.40 0.40 -6.97
N VAL A 32 1.57 -0.29 -5.85
CA VAL A 32 1.90 -1.74 -5.85
C VAL A 32 0.72 -2.57 -6.35
N GLY A 33 -0.52 -2.16 -6.10
CA GLY A 33 -1.71 -2.84 -6.64
C GLY A 33 -1.93 -2.64 -8.14
N LEU A 34 -1.38 -1.57 -8.73
CA LEU A 34 -1.63 -1.21 -10.14
C LEU A 34 -1.22 -2.31 -11.15
N PRO A 35 -0.03 -2.93 -11.06
CA PRO A 35 0.34 -4.06 -11.92
C PRO A 35 -0.68 -5.21 -11.91
N MET A 36 -1.25 -5.53 -10.74
CA MET A 36 -2.27 -6.58 -10.64
C MET A 36 -3.58 -6.15 -11.31
N MET A 37 -3.98 -4.89 -11.16
CA MET A 37 -5.17 -4.38 -11.86
C MET A 37 -4.98 -4.35 -13.37
N ASP A 38 -3.80 -3.96 -13.86
CA ASP A 38 -3.46 -4.01 -15.29
C ASP A 38 -3.48 -5.46 -15.80
N PHE A 39 -2.95 -6.41 -15.02
CA PHE A 39 -3.03 -7.84 -15.34
C PHE A 39 -4.47 -8.33 -15.43
N TYR A 40 -5.32 -8.00 -14.45
CA TYR A 40 -6.73 -8.41 -14.49
C TYR A 40 -7.51 -7.74 -15.62
N LEU A 41 -7.20 -6.50 -15.96
CA LEU A 41 -7.81 -5.82 -17.11
C LEU A 41 -7.46 -6.52 -18.42
N ASP A 42 -6.22 -6.96 -18.57
CA ASP A 42 -5.74 -7.75 -19.72
C ASP A 42 -6.42 -9.12 -19.80
N LYS A 43 -6.59 -9.80 -18.65
CA LYS A 43 -7.15 -11.16 -18.59
C LYS A 43 -8.67 -11.24 -18.52
N ALA A 44 -9.36 -10.16 -18.16
CA ALA A 44 -10.80 -10.16 -18.13
C ALA A 44 -11.36 -10.45 -19.54
N GLU A 45 -12.48 -11.17 -19.61
CA GLU A 45 -13.23 -11.36 -20.86
C GLU A 45 -14.54 -10.56 -20.83
N ASP A 46 -15.17 -10.48 -19.66
CA ASP A 46 -16.41 -9.72 -19.46
C ASP A 46 -16.20 -8.21 -19.66
N ALA A 47 -17.02 -7.62 -20.54
CA ALA A 47 -16.91 -6.21 -20.91
C ALA A 47 -17.25 -5.27 -19.74
N SER A 48 -18.19 -5.66 -18.88
CA SER A 48 -18.59 -4.85 -17.73
C SER A 48 -17.48 -4.82 -16.67
N LEU A 49 -16.83 -5.96 -16.43
CA LEU A 49 -15.67 -6.08 -15.56
C LEU A 49 -14.49 -5.26 -16.09
N LYS A 50 -14.20 -5.32 -17.40
CA LYS A 50 -13.17 -4.46 -18.01
C LYS A 50 -13.45 -2.97 -17.81
N ALA A 51 -14.69 -2.55 -18.05
CA ALA A 51 -15.10 -1.16 -17.87
C ALA A 51 -14.95 -0.73 -16.40
N MET A 52 -15.35 -1.59 -15.46
CA MET A 52 -15.19 -1.35 -14.02
C MET A 52 -13.70 -1.24 -13.63
N LEU A 53 -12.85 -2.14 -14.11
CA LEU A 53 -11.41 -2.14 -13.83
C LEU A 53 -10.73 -0.89 -14.41
N SER A 54 -10.99 -0.53 -15.67
CA SER A 54 -10.45 0.70 -16.30
C SER A 54 -10.92 1.95 -15.54
N TYR A 55 -12.20 2.02 -15.16
CA TYR A 55 -12.69 3.12 -14.34
C TYR A 55 -11.97 3.19 -12.99
N GLY A 56 -11.82 2.05 -12.30
CA GLY A 56 -11.09 1.96 -11.05
C GLY A 56 -9.64 2.41 -11.15
N ILE A 57 -8.96 2.10 -12.25
CA ILE A 57 -7.58 2.53 -12.50
C ILE A 57 -7.54 4.04 -12.84
N ASP A 58 -8.22 4.43 -13.90
CA ASP A 58 -8.03 5.72 -14.58
C ASP A 58 -8.78 6.86 -13.89
N LYS A 59 -9.89 6.56 -13.19
CA LYS A 59 -10.74 7.57 -12.53
C LYS A 59 -10.65 7.57 -11.02
N VAL A 60 -10.08 6.54 -10.40
CA VAL A 60 -9.99 6.43 -8.94
C VAL A 60 -8.55 6.29 -8.47
N LEU A 61 -7.85 5.23 -8.87
CA LEU A 61 -6.52 4.91 -8.34
C LEU A 61 -5.49 5.97 -8.72
N ILE A 62 -5.33 6.26 -10.02
CA ILE A 62 -4.34 7.22 -10.53
C ILE A 62 -4.60 8.62 -9.94
N PRO A 63 -5.83 9.19 -10.02
CA PRO A 63 -6.09 10.50 -9.44
C PRO A 63 -5.83 10.59 -7.93
N HIS A 64 -6.11 9.52 -7.18
CA HIS A 64 -5.80 9.49 -5.74
C HIS A 64 -4.30 9.54 -5.47
N VAL A 65 -3.51 8.77 -6.22
CA VAL A 65 -2.05 8.76 -6.08
C VAL A 65 -1.48 10.13 -6.47
N GLU A 66 -1.91 10.71 -7.59
CA GLU A 66 -1.45 12.04 -8.04
C GLU A 66 -1.77 13.13 -7.01
N ARG A 67 -2.98 13.13 -6.44
CA ARG A 67 -3.37 14.08 -5.38
C ARG A 67 -2.47 13.95 -4.16
N ILE A 68 -2.17 12.72 -3.73
CA ILE A 68 -1.26 12.47 -2.61
C ILE A 68 0.16 12.92 -2.93
N GLN A 69 0.67 12.58 -4.11
CA GLN A 69 2.01 12.97 -4.56
C GLN A 69 2.16 14.50 -4.60
N ASN A 70 1.15 15.21 -5.10
CA ASN A 70 1.18 16.68 -5.15
C ASN A 70 1.25 17.28 -3.74
N MET A 71 0.42 16.79 -2.80
CA MET A 71 0.46 17.25 -1.40
C MET A 71 1.82 17.01 -0.73
N LEU A 72 2.46 15.86 -0.99
CA LEU A 72 3.78 15.55 -0.46
C LEU A 72 4.88 16.45 -1.10
N LYS A 73 4.82 16.65 -2.42
CA LYS A 73 5.76 17.51 -3.16
C LYS A 73 5.68 18.97 -2.75
N GLU A 74 4.49 19.51 -2.48
CA GLU A 74 4.29 20.86 -1.94
C GLU A 74 5.03 21.07 -0.60
N LYS A 75 5.29 19.98 0.13
CA LYS A 75 6.04 19.97 1.40
C LYS A 75 7.51 19.57 1.23
N GLY A 76 7.99 19.42 -0.01
CA GLY A 76 9.38 19.02 -0.31
C GLY A 76 9.69 17.56 0.01
N LEU A 77 8.68 16.71 0.14
CA LEU A 77 8.85 15.30 0.49
C LEU A 77 8.93 14.41 -0.74
N GLU A 78 9.73 13.35 -0.64
CA GLU A 78 9.78 12.30 -1.66
C GLU A 78 8.46 11.54 -1.76
N THR A 79 8.15 11.06 -2.97
CA THR A 79 6.90 10.38 -3.28
C THR A 79 7.13 9.04 -3.95
N PRO A 80 6.29 8.02 -3.70
CA PRO A 80 6.43 6.76 -4.42
C PRO A 80 6.10 6.98 -5.89
N SER A 81 6.96 6.52 -6.80
CA SER A 81 6.81 6.71 -8.24
C SER A 81 5.93 5.62 -8.88
N PHE A 82 5.18 5.96 -9.92
CA PHE A 82 4.54 4.96 -10.78
C PHE A 82 5.58 4.10 -11.49
N TYR A 83 5.21 2.87 -11.81
CA TYR A 83 5.93 2.06 -12.79
C TYR A 83 5.39 2.29 -14.18
N GLN A 84 6.15 1.86 -15.18
CA GLN A 84 5.66 1.77 -16.54
C GLN A 84 4.45 0.81 -16.60
N ARG A 85 3.32 1.29 -17.12
CA ARG A 85 2.12 0.46 -17.33
C ARG A 85 2.32 -0.53 -18.47
N GLY A 86 1.56 -1.62 -18.43
CA GLY A 86 1.52 -2.62 -19.52
C GLY A 86 2.71 -3.57 -19.60
N LYS A 87 3.75 -3.37 -18.79
CA LYS A 87 4.83 -4.35 -18.60
C LYS A 87 4.97 -4.62 -17.11
N ILE A 88 4.80 -5.89 -16.73
CA ILE A 88 5.02 -6.36 -15.36
C ILE A 88 6.38 -7.04 -15.33
N ASP A 89 7.32 -6.48 -14.56
CA ASP A 89 8.65 -7.03 -14.34
C ASP A 89 8.76 -7.77 -12.98
N ASP A 90 9.84 -8.53 -12.81
CA ASP A 90 10.10 -9.31 -11.59
C ASP A 90 10.15 -8.45 -10.32
N HIS A 91 10.55 -7.18 -10.46
CA HIS A 91 10.65 -6.26 -9.35
C HIS A 91 9.24 -5.81 -8.89
N GLN A 92 8.33 -5.53 -9.83
CA GLN A 92 6.92 -5.28 -9.56
C GLN A 92 6.24 -6.51 -8.95
N ILE A 93 6.47 -7.70 -9.52
CA ILE A 93 5.93 -8.97 -8.96
C ILE A 93 6.42 -9.15 -7.52
N SER A 94 7.73 -9.00 -7.28
CA SER A 94 8.33 -9.11 -5.95
C SER A 94 7.75 -8.09 -4.95
N ARG A 95 7.37 -6.88 -5.40
CA ARG A 95 6.68 -5.90 -4.55
C ARG A 95 5.24 -6.30 -4.26
N CYS A 96 4.49 -6.77 -5.25
CA CYS A 96 3.14 -7.29 -5.06
C CYS A 96 3.12 -8.44 -4.05
N VAL A 97 3.99 -9.43 -4.23
CA VAL A 97 4.09 -10.59 -3.32
C VAL A 97 4.41 -10.15 -1.89
N ARG A 98 5.35 -9.22 -1.72
CA ARG A 98 5.66 -8.66 -0.40
C ARG A 98 4.44 -7.99 0.25
N GLU A 99 3.70 -7.15 -0.48
CA GLU A 99 2.54 -6.47 0.10
C GLU A 99 1.38 -7.44 0.40
N ILE A 100 1.21 -8.51 -0.39
CA ILE A 100 0.23 -9.58 -0.08
C ILE A 100 0.56 -10.23 1.26
N VAL A 101 1.78 -10.70 1.47
CA VAL A 101 2.20 -11.35 2.73
C VAL A 101 2.12 -10.37 3.90
N LYS A 102 2.52 -9.11 3.71
CA LYS A 102 2.40 -8.06 4.73
C LYS A 102 0.95 -7.82 5.15
N HIS A 103 0.02 -7.79 4.20
CA HIS A 103 -1.41 -7.65 4.52
C HIS A 103 -1.99 -8.89 5.17
N GLY A 104 -1.57 -10.10 4.77
CA GLY A 104 -1.90 -11.35 5.46
C GLY A 104 -1.52 -11.28 6.95
N LEU A 105 -0.26 -10.98 7.23
CA LEU A 105 0.25 -10.81 8.59
C LEU A 105 -0.54 -9.79 9.43
N LEU A 106 -0.89 -8.62 8.86
CA LEU A 106 -1.70 -7.63 9.55
C LEU A 106 -3.10 -8.15 9.90
N ASN A 107 -3.71 -8.89 8.98
CA ASN A 107 -5.02 -9.51 9.18
C ASN A 107 -4.95 -10.61 10.25
N GLU A 108 -3.91 -11.44 10.23
CA GLU A 108 -3.70 -12.50 11.22
C GLU A 108 -3.42 -11.95 12.62
N MET A 109 -2.61 -10.90 12.76
CA MET A 109 -2.40 -10.21 14.03
C MET A 109 -3.70 -9.63 14.58
N THR A 110 -4.55 -9.09 13.71
CA THR A 110 -5.88 -8.61 14.08
C THR A 110 -6.77 -9.76 14.55
N ALA A 111 -6.78 -10.88 13.81
CA ALA A 111 -7.53 -12.07 14.18
C ALA A 111 -7.09 -12.63 15.54
N LEU A 112 -5.78 -12.77 15.77
CA LEU A 112 -5.21 -13.25 17.03
C LEU A 112 -5.59 -12.34 18.21
N SER A 113 -5.69 -11.03 17.98
CA SER A 113 -6.09 -10.06 19.01
C SER A 113 -7.56 -10.18 19.42
N ASN A 114 -8.41 -10.73 18.55
CA ASN A 114 -9.86 -10.80 18.75
C ASN A 114 -10.38 -12.16 19.24
N VAL A 115 -9.55 -13.20 19.22
CA VAL A 115 -9.94 -14.56 19.57
C VAL A 115 -9.56 -14.89 21.01
N SER A 116 -10.53 -15.43 21.78
CA SER A 116 -10.31 -15.90 23.16
C SER A 116 -10.07 -17.41 23.27
N ASP A 117 -10.44 -18.20 22.26
CA ASP A 117 -10.25 -19.65 22.26
C ASP A 117 -8.76 -20.02 22.09
N ASN A 118 -8.19 -20.74 23.06
CA ASN A 118 -6.76 -21.07 23.06
C ASN A 118 -6.33 -21.95 21.90
N ASN A 119 -7.18 -22.86 21.40
CA ASN A 119 -6.82 -23.71 20.27
C ASN A 119 -6.73 -22.88 18.99
N VAL A 120 -7.70 -21.98 18.77
CA VAL A 120 -7.68 -21.06 17.63
C VAL A 120 -6.52 -20.07 17.74
N ARG A 121 -6.21 -19.56 18.94
CA ARG A 121 -5.03 -18.69 19.18
C ARG A 121 -3.72 -19.41 18.86
N ASN A 122 -3.59 -20.69 19.23
CA ASN A 122 -2.40 -21.48 18.92
C ASN A 122 -2.24 -21.67 17.41
N LEU A 123 -3.32 -22.03 16.71
CA LEU A 123 -3.31 -22.16 15.25
C LEU A 123 -2.91 -20.83 14.57
N LEU A 124 -3.52 -19.72 14.96
CA LEU A 124 -3.18 -18.40 14.42
C LEU A 124 -1.73 -18.01 14.71
N SER A 125 -1.22 -18.35 15.90
CA SER A 125 0.18 -18.09 16.26
C SER A 125 1.15 -18.88 15.39
N ASP A 126 0.80 -20.11 15.02
CA ASP A 126 1.63 -20.93 14.13
C ASP A 126 1.61 -20.42 12.69
N ILE A 127 0.43 -20.04 12.18
CA ILE A 127 0.30 -19.38 10.86
C ILE A 127 1.16 -18.11 10.80
N ILE A 128 1.07 -17.24 11.81
CA ILE A 128 1.87 -16.00 11.87
C ILE A 128 3.37 -16.31 11.86
N LYS A 129 3.83 -17.37 12.53
CA LYS A 129 5.26 -17.75 12.52
C LYS A 129 5.71 -18.14 11.11
N ASP A 130 4.90 -18.93 10.42
CA ASP A 130 5.20 -19.39 9.05
C ASP A 130 5.23 -18.20 8.08
N ASP A 131 4.25 -17.30 8.15
CA ASP A 131 4.18 -16.10 7.30
C ASP A 131 5.28 -15.08 7.63
N MET A 132 5.69 -14.97 8.90
CA MET A 132 6.86 -14.17 9.30
C MET A 132 8.16 -14.75 8.75
N ALA A 133 8.29 -16.08 8.69
CA ALA A 133 9.43 -16.74 8.05
C ALA A 133 9.42 -16.48 6.53
N GLN A 134 8.26 -16.55 5.89
CA GLN A 134 8.10 -16.20 4.47
C GLN A 134 8.47 -14.74 4.20
N MET A 135 7.97 -13.80 5.00
CA MET A 135 8.31 -12.37 4.91
C MET A 135 9.83 -12.16 5.05
N SER A 136 10.47 -12.85 5.99
CA SER A 136 11.91 -12.81 6.18
C SER A 136 12.66 -13.29 4.93
N GLY A 137 12.22 -14.39 4.32
CA GLY A 137 12.75 -14.90 3.06
C GLY A 137 12.59 -13.92 1.89
N ILE A 138 11.43 -13.28 1.77
CA ILE A 138 11.18 -12.24 0.77
C ILE A 138 12.13 -11.05 0.96
N ILE A 139 12.32 -10.58 2.20
CA ILE A 139 13.25 -9.49 2.51
C ILE A 139 14.69 -9.87 2.13
N GLN A 140 15.14 -11.08 2.47
CA GLN A 140 16.48 -11.57 2.11
C GLN A 140 16.67 -11.66 0.60
N TYR A 141 15.69 -12.20 -0.12
CA TYR A 141 15.69 -12.26 -1.58
C TYR A 141 15.80 -10.86 -2.19
N LYS A 142 14.98 -9.90 -1.74
CA LYS A 142 15.02 -8.52 -2.23
C LYS A 142 16.34 -7.82 -1.91
N LYS A 143 16.94 -8.06 -0.74
CA LYS A 143 18.29 -7.59 -0.40
C LYS A 143 19.32 -8.09 -1.42
N SER A 144 19.28 -9.37 -1.76
CA SER A 144 20.21 -9.98 -2.73
C SER A 144 20.09 -9.39 -4.14
N LYS A 145 18.95 -8.77 -4.46
CA LYS A 145 18.68 -8.14 -5.75
C LYS A 145 18.80 -6.61 -5.75
N ASN A 146 19.14 -5.99 -4.61
CA ASN A 146 19.05 -4.54 -4.40
C ASN A 146 17.64 -3.98 -4.74
N TRP A 147 16.60 -4.71 -4.35
CA TRP A 147 15.19 -4.39 -4.60
C TRP A 147 14.43 -3.96 -3.34
N LEU A 148 15.14 -3.74 -2.24
CA LEU A 148 14.54 -3.09 -1.08
C LEU A 148 14.16 -1.66 -1.46
N PHE A 149 13.00 -1.24 -0.98
CA PHE A 149 12.50 0.10 -1.19
C PHE A 149 12.43 0.77 0.17
N ASP A 150 13.08 1.92 0.27
CA ASP A 150 13.10 2.70 1.49
C ASP A 150 11.87 3.63 1.53
N PRO A 151 11.30 3.88 2.73
CA PRO A 151 10.27 4.91 2.93
C PRO A 151 10.79 6.29 2.51
N PRO A 152 9.94 7.34 2.44
CA PRO A 152 10.39 8.64 1.94
C PRO A 152 11.57 9.15 2.76
N SER A 153 12.68 9.46 2.09
CA SER A 153 13.80 10.20 2.66
C SER A 153 13.50 11.70 2.67
N ILE A 154 14.26 12.44 3.48
CA ILE A 154 14.37 13.90 3.41
C ILE A 154 15.37 14.26 2.32
#